data_AF-A0A0L8GQR0-F1
#
_entry.id   AF-A0A0L8GQR0-F1
#
_cell.length_a   1.000
_cell.length_b   1.000
_cell.length_c   1.000
_cell.angle_alpha   90.00
_cell.angle_beta   90.00
_cell.angle_gamma   90.00
#
_symmetry.space_group_name_H-M   'P 1'
#
loop_
_entity.id
_entity.type
_entity.pdbx_description
1 polymer ?
#
loop_
_entity_poly.entity_id
_entity_poly.type
_entity_poly.pdbx_seq_one_letter_code
_entity_poly.pdbx_strand_id
1 'polypeptide(L)'
;MAINLPNIEEDNKLFEQLYSLLPNGPNKVQLEPKSKHTKAKGPVIDSNESKETEDNAIQLEIKLQNKIESLQSKRKLLERGVVLERRRIKKQEKKLQKKKKSLSAKTENPTKKENKKLEKDVPEVNQEEKFLYGSLEIGDSNKKKRKTITGLHGKNYKQLLAKVEKSEKKFKELEITDSEAADKMRSDAKMKAALDKAMGKKIKDNPQLLKKALKRKEKLKMKRKKVWEEREKNVEKKQEAKQAKRVRNIEKRKDKVKTSKSKRSIKRGKILPGML
;
A
#
# COMPACT_ATOMS: atom_id res chain seq x y z
N MET A 1 44.68 -19.34 19.60
CA MET A 1 44.43 -18.04 18.98
C MET A 1 43.26 -17.40 19.71
N ALA A 2 43.54 -16.49 20.65
CA ALA A 2 42.50 -15.81 21.43
C ALA A 2 41.86 -14.72 20.56
N ILE A 3 40.53 -14.77 20.43
CA ILE A 3 39.74 -13.81 19.65
C ILE A 3 39.48 -12.61 20.56
N ASN A 4 40.07 -11.47 20.21
CA ASN A 4 39.88 -10.20 20.92
C ASN A 4 38.44 -9.72 20.70
N LEU A 5 37.64 -9.67 21.77
CA LEU A 5 36.29 -9.12 21.75
C LEU A 5 36.38 -7.59 21.79
N PRO A 6 35.69 -6.85 20.90
CA PRO A 6 35.77 -5.39 20.85
C PRO A 6 35.19 -4.76 22.12
N ASN A 7 35.93 -3.79 22.67
CA ASN A 7 35.66 -3.11 23.94
C ASN A 7 34.45 -2.16 23.81
N ILE A 8 33.27 -2.65 24.23
CA ILE A 8 31.97 -1.96 24.13
C ILE A 8 31.98 -0.60 24.85
N GLU A 9 32.87 -0.38 25.82
CA GLU A 9 32.97 0.88 26.55
C GLU A 9 33.60 2.01 25.73
N GLU A 10 34.53 1.70 24.84
CA GLU A 10 35.18 2.69 23.98
C GLU A 10 34.24 3.19 22.87
N ASP A 11 33.44 2.29 22.31
CA ASP A 11 32.41 2.61 21.30
C ASP A 11 31.30 3.50 21.88
N ASN A 12 30.93 3.29 23.14
CA ASN A 12 29.96 4.15 23.83
C ASN A 12 30.51 5.56 24.10
N LYS A 13 31.81 5.67 24.42
CA LYS A 13 32.48 6.97 24.60
C LYS A 13 32.59 7.74 23.29
N LEU A 14 32.89 7.05 22.19
CA LEU A 14 32.91 7.62 20.84
C LEU A 14 31.52 8.09 20.40
N PHE A 15 30.47 7.34 20.77
CA PHE A 15 29.08 7.71 20.47
C PHE A 15 28.63 8.96 21.25
N GLU A 16 28.92 9.04 22.54
CA GLU A 16 28.66 10.21 23.39
C GLU A 16 29.40 11.46 22.87
N GLN A 17 30.68 11.30 22.50
CA GLN A 17 31.48 12.38 21.95
C GLN A 17 30.91 12.88 20.61
N LEU A 18 30.52 11.99 19.70
CA LEU A 18 29.86 12.37 18.44
C LEU A 18 28.50 13.04 18.66
N TYR A 19 27.74 12.65 19.67
CA TYR A 19 26.41 13.22 19.95
C TYR A 19 26.48 14.66 20.47
N SER A 20 27.55 15.02 21.17
CA SER A 20 27.79 16.39 21.67
C SER A 20 28.22 17.40 20.58
N LEU A 21 28.72 16.92 19.43
CA LEU A 21 29.11 17.75 18.29
C LEU A 21 27.97 18.02 17.28
N LEU A 22 26.77 17.49 17.49
CA LEU A 22 25.61 17.80 16.64
C LEU A 22 25.00 19.15 17.03
N PRO A 23 24.96 20.15 16.13
CA PRO A 23 24.61 21.53 16.46
C PRO A 23 23.11 21.77 16.70
N ASN A 24 22.28 20.74 16.90
CA ASN A 24 20.87 20.84 17.29
C ASN A 24 20.34 19.50 17.84
N GLY A 25 20.60 19.22 19.12
CA GLY A 25 19.94 18.18 19.93
C GLY A 25 19.01 18.83 20.98
N PRO A 26 17.96 18.14 21.47
CA PRO A 26 16.91 18.77 22.25
C PRO A 26 17.45 19.34 23.57
N ASN A 27 17.33 20.66 23.71
CA ASN A 27 17.63 21.40 24.93
C ASN A 27 17.03 20.68 26.15
N LYS A 28 17.92 20.28 27.06
CA LYS A 28 17.62 19.88 28.44
C LYS A 28 17.01 21.11 29.12
N VAL A 29 15.69 21.21 29.10
CA VAL A 29 14.95 22.24 29.85
C VAL A 29 15.20 21.98 31.33
N GLN A 30 16.15 22.71 31.92
CA GLN A 30 16.25 22.88 33.36
C GLN A 30 15.00 23.67 33.78
N LEU A 31 14.04 22.99 34.40
CA LEU A 31 12.94 23.62 35.11
C LEU A 31 13.47 24.10 36.45
N GLU A 32 14.02 25.32 36.48
CA GLU A 32 14.19 26.07 37.71
C GLU A 32 12.81 26.47 38.27
N PRO A 33 12.56 26.28 39.58
CA PRO A 33 11.29 26.64 40.20
C PRO A 33 11.08 28.16 40.14
N LYS A 34 9.93 28.58 39.59
CA LYS A 34 9.51 29.97 39.47
C LYS A 34 9.63 30.72 40.81
N SER A 35 10.47 31.74 40.83
CA SER A 35 10.51 32.77 41.87
C SER A 35 9.18 33.50 41.96
N LYS A 36 8.67 33.64 43.18
CA LYS A 36 7.49 34.44 43.50
C LYS A 36 7.82 35.92 43.28
N HIS A 37 7.31 36.52 42.21
CA HIS A 37 7.34 37.98 42.05
C HIS A 37 6.23 38.62 42.89
N THR A 38 6.66 39.40 43.86
CA THR A 38 5.88 40.35 44.64
C THR A 38 5.19 41.37 43.72
N LYS A 39 3.90 41.63 43.94
CA LYS A 39 3.14 42.65 43.22
C LYS A 39 3.68 44.05 43.56
N ALA A 40 4.48 44.62 42.67
CA ALA A 40 4.72 46.06 42.63
C ALA A 40 3.66 46.70 41.72
N LYS A 41 2.95 47.70 42.24
CA LYS A 41 1.96 48.49 41.49
C LYS A 41 2.70 49.39 40.48
N GLY A 42 2.58 49.08 39.20
CA GLY A 42 2.95 49.96 38.08
C GLY A 42 1.76 50.82 37.61
N PRO A 43 1.99 51.87 36.80
CA PRO A 43 0.99 52.89 36.50
C PRO A 43 -0.13 52.32 35.61
N VAL A 44 -1.33 52.90 35.75
CA VAL A 44 -2.53 52.52 35.00
C VAL A 44 -2.34 52.95 33.54
N ILE A 45 -1.98 52.00 32.68
CA ILE A 45 -2.00 52.15 31.23
C ILE A 45 -3.42 51.84 30.76
N ASP A 46 -3.95 52.69 29.89
CA ASP A 46 -5.31 52.62 29.39
C ASP A 46 -5.61 51.25 28.74
N SER A 47 -6.71 50.64 29.14
CA SER A 47 -7.08 49.24 28.84
C SER A 47 -7.34 48.94 27.36
N ASN A 48 -7.28 49.97 26.50
CA ASN A 48 -7.46 49.87 25.06
C ASN A 48 -6.14 49.64 24.31
N GLU A 49 -5.05 50.30 24.70
CA GLU A 49 -3.74 50.12 24.05
C GLU A 49 -3.15 48.72 24.32
N SER A 50 -3.35 48.17 25.51
CA SER A 50 -2.89 46.82 25.84
C SER A 50 -3.55 45.75 24.97
N LYS A 51 -4.86 45.88 24.69
CA LYS A 51 -5.60 44.97 23.82
C LYS A 51 -5.14 45.05 22.36
N GLU A 52 -4.86 46.24 21.85
CA GLU A 52 -4.34 46.40 20.49
C GLU A 52 -2.93 45.79 20.33
N THR A 53 -2.08 45.87 21.35
CA THR A 53 -0.77 45.21 21.33
C THR A 53 -0.87 43.68 21.37
N GLU A 54 -1.83 43.15 22.13
CA GLU A 54 -2.13 41.71 22.18
C GLU A 54 -2.70 41.20 20.85
N ASP A 55 -3.63 41.94 20.25
CA ASP A 55 -4.22 41.61 18.94
C ASP A 55 -3.17 41.64 17.82
N ASN A 56 -2.25 42.60 17.86
CA ASN A 56 -1.13 42.67 16.93
C ASN A 56 -0.16 41.48 17.10
N ALA A 57 0.13 41.07 18.34
CA ALA A 57 0.96 39.90 18.62
C ALA A 57 0.32 38.60 18.10
N ILE A 58 -0.99 38.42 18.32
CA ILE A 58 -1.76 37.27 17.82
C ILE A 58 -1.75 37.24 16.27
N GLN A 59 -1.91 38.40 15.63
CA GLN A 59 -1.84 38.50 14.17
C GLN A 59 -0.44 38.13 13.62
N LEU A 60 0.63 38.52 14.33
CA LEU A 60 2.00 38.17 14.00
C LEU A 60 2.25 36.65 14.14
N GLU A 61 1.74 36.02 15.19
CA GLU A 61 1.83 34.57 15.40
C GLU A 61 1.11 33.80 14.28
N ILE A 62 -0.09 34.22 13.90
CA ILE A 62 -0.86 33.62 12.79
C ILE A 62 -0.10 33.76 11.47
N LYS A 63 0.46 34.94 11.19
CA LYS A 63 1.28 35.18 9.98
C LYS A 63 2.53 34.29 9.97
N LEU A 64 3.19 34.12 11.12
CA LEU A 64 4.37 33.28 11.27
C LEU A 64 4.03 31.80 11.02
N GLN A 65 2.96 31.30 11.63
CA GLN A 65 2.49 29.92 11.44
C GLN A 65 2.16 29.62 9.98
N ASN A 66 1.42 30.53 9.32
CA ASN A 66 1.11 30.41 7.89
C ASN A 66 2.37 30.42 7.02
N LYS A 67 3.37 31.24 7.37
CA LYS A 67 4.64 31.28 6.65
C LYS A 67 5.43 29.97 6.82
N ILE A 68 5.49 29.42 8.03
CA ILE A 68 6.15 28.14 8.32
C ILE A 68 5.47 27.01 7.54
N GLU A 69 4.14 26.96 7.52
CA GLU A 69 3.39 25.95 6.77
C GLU A 69 3.64 26.04 5.25
N SER A 70 3.74 27.26 4.72
CA SER A 70 4.08 27.49 3.31
C SER A 70 5.49 26.98 2.94
N LEU A 71 6.46 27.12 3.85
CA LEU A 71 7.82 26.64 3.63
C LEU A 71 7.91 25.11 3.76
N GLN A 72 7.21 24.54 4.75
CA GLN A 72 7.13 23.09 4.92
C GLN A 72 6.42 22.40 3.75
N SER A 73 5.35 22.99 3.20
CA SER A 73 4.66 22.47 2.02
C SER A 73 5.54 22.52 0.77
N LYS A 74 6.29 23.61 0.55
CA LYS A 74 7.29 23.70 -0.53
C LYS A 74 8.39 22.63 -0.40
N ARG A 75 8.92 22.40 0.80
CA ARG A 75 9.92 21.33 1.06
C ARG A 75 9.36 19.94 0.76
N LYS A 76 8.13 19.65 1.18
CA LYS A 76 7.44 18.37 0.88
C LYS A 76 7.20 18.17 -0.62
N LEU A 77 6.93 19.24 -1.38
CA LEU A 77 6.76 19.17 -2.83
C LEU A 77 8.09 18.88 -3.56
N LEU A 78 9.19 19.51 -3.12
CA LEU A 78 10.53 19.24 -3.64
C LEU A 78 10.96 17.79 -3.36
N GLU A 79 10.77 17.30 -2.13
CA GLU A 79 11.04 15.91 -1.79
C GLU A 79 10.21 14.93 -2.63
N ARG A 80 8.92 15.24 -2.86
CA ARG A 80 8.07 14.44 -3.76
C ARG A 80 8.59 14.46 -5.20
N GLY A 81 9.05 15.62 -5.70
CA GLY A 81 9.66 15.76 -7.02
C GLY A 81 10.92 14.89 -7.18
N VAL A 82 11.84 14.97 -6.22
CA VAL A 82 13.09 14.18 -6.20
C VAL A 82 12.78 12.67 -6.14
N VAL A 83 11.79 12.26 -5.34
CA VAL A 83 11.36 10.85 -5.28
C VAL A 83 10.75 10.36 -6.59
N LEU A 84 9.98 11.21 -7.30
CA LEU A 84 9.41 10.88 -8.60
C LEU A 84 10.48 10.75 -9.67
N GLU A 85 11.47 11.64 -9.70
CA GLU A 85 12.59 11.54 -10.65
C GLU A 85 13.46 10.30 -10.39
N ARG A 86 13.79 10.01 -9.14
CA ARG A 86 14.50 8.77 -8.78
C ARG A 86 13.75 7.51 -9.22
N ARG A 87 12.40 7.52 -9.19
CA ARG A 87 11.57 6.42 -9.70
C ARG A 87 11.59 6.34 -11.23
N ARG A 88 11.62 7.47 -11.95
CA ARG A 88 11.71 7.51 -13.42
C ARG A 88 13.05 6.94 -13.90
N ILE A 89 14.16 7.39 -13.33
CA ILE A 89 15.52 6.92 -13.64
C ILE A 89 15.61 5.40 -13.42
N LYS A 90 15.17 4.91 -12.24
CA LYS A 90 15.18 3.47 -11.92
C LYS A 90 14.29 2.63 -12.86
N LYS A 91 13.24 3.22 -13.43
CA LYS A 91 12.37 2.54 -14.42
C LYS A 91 13.04 2.47 -15.80
N GLN A 92 13.73 3.53 -16.21
CA GLN A 92 14.51 3.55 -17.45
C GLN A 92 15.68 2.55 -17.40
N GLU A 93 16.43 2.52 -16.29
CA GLU A 93 17.54 1.59 -16.08
C GLU A 93 17.09 0.12 -16.20
N LYS A 94 15.96 -0.24 -15.56
CA LYS A 94 15.37 -1.59 -15.68
C LYS A 94 14.96 -1.94 -17.10
N LYS A 95 14.48 -0.98 -17.89
CA LYS A 95 14.14 -1.20 -19.30
C LYS A 95 15.41 -1.46 -20.12
N LEU A 96 16.47 -0.69 -19.90
CA LEU A 96 17.76 -0.87 -20.56
C LEU A 96 18.40 -2.22 -20.20
N GLN A 97 18.38 -2.61 -18.93
CA GLN A 97 18.88 -3.93 -18.49
C GLN A 97 18.10 -5.10 -19.12
N LYS A 98 16.77 -4.97 -19.27
CA LYS A 98 15.96 -5.99 -19.97
C LYS A 98 16.31 -6.07 -21.45
N LYS A 99 16.49 -4.93 -22.13
CA LYS A 99 16.92 -4.89 -23.53
C LYS A 99 18.31 -5.52 -23.73
N LYS A 100 19.27 -5.22 -22.85
CA LYS A 100 20.60 -5.83 -22.87
C LYS A 100 20.54 -7.35 -22.70
N LYS A 101 19.73 -7.86 -21.76
CA LYS A 101 19.52 -9.30 -21.56
C LYS A 101 18.84 -9.99 -22.75
N SER A 102 17.89 -9.34 -23.42
CA SER A 102 17.28 -9.91 -24.63
C SER A 102 18.21 -9.92 -25.84
N LEU A 103 19.16 -8.97 -25.92
CA LEU A 103 20.15 -8.90 -26.99
C LEU A 103 21.29 -9.92 -26.78
N SER A 104 21.75 -10.15 -25.54
CA SER A 104 22.75 -11.21 -25.28
C SER A 104 22.15 -12.61 -25.45
N ALA A 105 20.88 -12.81 -25.08
CA ALA A 105 20.18 -14.08 -25.31
C ALA A 105 19.98 -14.41 -26.81
N LYS A 106 20.14 -13.43 -27.71
CA LYS A 106 20.00 -13.63 -29.16
C LYS A 106 21.33 -13.94 -29.86
N THR A 107 22.47 -13.68 -29.21
CA THR A 107 23.82 -13.86 -29.78
C THR A 107 24.50 -15.17 -29.37
N GLU A 108 23.97 -15.91 -28.39
CA GLU A 108 24.60 -17.13 -27.85
C GLU A 108 24.07 -18.48 -28.40
N ASN A 109 23.31 -18.52 -29.51
CA ASN A 109 22.90 -19.80 -30.11
C ASN A 109 22.70 -19.75 -31.64
N PRO A 110 23.70 -20.21 -32.42
CA PRO A 110 23.46 -20.67 -33.79
C PRO A 110 24.05 -22.06 -34.01
N THR A 111 23.47 -23.14 -33.45
CA THR A 111 23.74 -24.49 -33.97
C THR A 111 22.58 -25.45 -33.67
N LYS A 112 22.28 -26.30 -34.66
CA LYS A 112 21.35 -27.45 -34.68
C LYS A 112 19.90 -27.14 -35.05
N LYS A 113 19.69 -27.02 -36.37
CA LYS A 113 18.49 -27.53 -37.03
C LYS A 113 18.93 -28.52 -38.10
N GLU A 114 18.89 -29.81 -37.77
CA GLU A 114 18.76 -30.87 -38.74
C GLU A 114 17.65 -31.82 -38.29
N ASN A 115 16.70 -31.99 -39.21
CA ASN A 115 15.92 -33.19 -39.49
C ASN A 115 15.20 -33.92 -38.35
N LYS A 116 13.88 -33.71 -38.32
CA LYS A 116 12.90 -34.81 -38.21
C LYS A 116 11.59 -34.39 -38.87
N LYS A 117 11.40 -34.82 -40.12
CA LYS A 117 10.09 -35.00 -40.75
C LYS A 117 9.37 -36.11 -40.00
N LEU A 118 8.20 -35.81 -39.44
CA LEU A 118 7.17 -36.79 -39.10
C LEU A 118 5.83 -36.10 -39.33
N GLU A 119 5.17 -36.54 -40.39
CA GLU A 119 3.80 -36.21 -40.77
C GLU A 119 2.84 -36.58 -39.63
N LYS A 120 1.98 -35.62 -39.26
CA LYS A 120 0.72 -35.86 -38.56
C LYS A 120 -0.30 -34.81 -39.01
N ASP A 121 -1.28 -35.31 -39.74
CA ASP A 121 -2.59 -34.78 -40.12
C ASP A 121 -2.99 -33.45 -39.48
N VAL A 122 -3.07 -32.43 -40.33
CA VAL A 122 -3.77 -31.17 -40.05
C VAL A 122 -5.25 -31.41 -40.37
N PRO A 123 -6.19 -31.30 -39.41
CA PRO A 123 -7.58 -31.10 -39.78
C PRO A 123 -7.69 -29.67 -40.31
N GLU A 124 -7.80 -29.55 -41.63
CA GLU A 124 -8.22 -28.34 -42.31
C GLU A 124 -9.67 -28.05 -41.91
N VAL A 125 -9.84 -27.20 -40.89
CA VAL A 125 -11.13 -26.63 -40.53
C VAL A 125 -11.06 -25.16 -40.91
N ASN A 126 -11.49 -24.88 -42.15
CA ASN A 126 -11.86 -23.56 -42.59
C ASN A 126 -13.02 -23.06 -41.70
N GLN A 127 -12.68 -22.38 -40.61
CA GLN A 127 -13.60 -21.52 -39.88
C GLN A 127 -13.28 -20.09 -40.30
N GLU A 128 -14.08 -19.58 -41.21
CA GLU A 128 -14.23 -18.14 -41.43
C GLU A 128 -14.69 -17.50 -40.11
N GLU A 129 -13.75 -17.13 -39.25
CA GLU A 129 -14.02 -16.38 -38.03
C GLU A 129 -14.46 -14.96 -38.46
N LYS A 130 -15.78 -14.78 -38.66
CA LYS A 130 -16.42 -13.46 -38.77
C LYS A 130 -16.24 -12.71 -37.46
N PHE A 131 -15.17 -11.92 -37.36
CA PHE A 131 -14.98 -10.94 -36.30
C PHE A 131 -15.95 -9.78 -36.47
N LEU A 132 -17.15 -9.89 -35.89
CA LEU A 132 -18.03 -8.73 -35.71
C LEU A 132 -17.49 -7.89 -34.54
N TYR A 133 -17.12 -6.65 -34.84
CA TYR A 133 -16.64 -5.68 -33.86
C TYR A 133 -17.77 -5.30 -32.90
N GLY A 134 -17.99 -6.09 -31.84
CA GLY A 134 -19.04 -5.78 -30.85
C GLY A 134 -19.48 -6.92 -29.93
N SER A 135 -19.26 -8.19 -30.29
CA SER A 135 -19.51 -9.30 -29.37
C SER A 135 -18.56 -10.46 -29.66
N LEU A 136 -17.50 -10.57 -28.87
CA LEU A 136 -16.65 -11.75 -28.86
C LEU A 136 -17.27 -12.76 -27.88
N GLU A 137 -18.08 -13.67 -28.39
CA GLU A 137 -18.51 -14.85 -27.64
C GLU A 137 -17.34 -15.83 -27.53
N ILE A 138 -16.55 -15.67 -26.47
CA ILE A 138 -15.50 -16.62 -26.12
C ILE A 138 -16.19 -17.90 -25.64
N GLY A 139 -16.36 -18.85 -26.55
CA GLY A 139 -16.81 -20.20 -26.22
C GLY A 139 -15.95 -20.79 -25.09
N ASP A 140 -16.62 -21.35 -24.07
CA ASP A 140 -16.07 -21.89 -22.83
C ASP A 140 -15.23 -23.19 -23.03
N SER A 141 -14.51 -23.31 -24.15
CA SER A 141 -13.80 -24.52 -24.57
C SER A 141 -12.40 -24.67 -23.97
N ASN A 142 -12.03 -23.87 -22.97
CA ASN A 142 -10.69 -23.93 -22.37
C ASN A 142 -10.71 -24.05 -20.84
N LYS A 143 -11.49 -25.01 -20.32
CA LYS A 143 -11.23 -25.59 -18.98
C LYS A 143 -9.94 -26.42 -19.04
N LYS A 144 -8.79 -25.74 -19.16
CA LYS A 144 -7.47 -26.34 -18.95
C LYS A 144 -7.53 -27.09 -17.63
N LYS A 145 -7.53 -28.43 -17.69
CA LYS A 145 -7.49 -29.32 -16.52
C LYS A 145 -6.42 -28.77 -15.60
N ARG A 146 -6.83 -28.13 -14.50
CA ARG A 146 -5.88 -27.50 -13.57
C ARG A 146 -5.05 -28.65 -13.05
N LYS A 147 -3.79 -28.75 -13.52
CA LYS A 147 -2.85 -29.79 -13.10
C LYS A 147 -3.01 -29.94 -11.60
N THR A 148 -3.53 -31.09 -11.17
CA THR A 148 -3.64 -31.39 -9.75
C THR A 148 -2.22 -31.25 -9.22
N ILE A 149 -1.99 -30.23 -8.39
CA ILE A 149 -0.66 -29.98 -7.83
C ILE A 149 -0.44 -31.16 -6.89
N THR A 150 0.22 -32.21 -7.39
CA THR A 150 0.34 -33.50 -6.69
C THR A 150 1.27 -33.38 -5.49
N GLY A 151 2.31 -32.53 -5.55
CA GLY A 151 3.26 -32.36 -4.44
C GLY A 151 2.89 -31.29 -3.39
N LEU A 152 3.74 -31.21 -2.36
CA LEU A 152 3.68 -30.24 -1.25
C LEU A 152 4.34 -28.90 -1.62
N HIS A 153 4.04 -28.41 -2.82
CA HIS A 153 4.59 -27.16 -3.35
C HIS A 153 3.47 -26.20 -3.81
N GLY A 154 3.84 -24.94 -4.02
CA GLY A 154 2.92 -23.90 -4.49
C GLY A 154 2.31 -23.03 -3.38
N LYS A 155 1.16 -22.40 -3.67
CA LYS A 155 0.55 -21.36 -2.83
C LYS A 155 -0.82 -21.73 -2.28
N ASN A 156 -1.31 -22.95 -2.52
CA ASN A 156 -2.61 -23.40 -2.05
C ASN A 156 -2.53 -23.91 -0.60
N TYR A 157 -2.35 -22.99 0.35
CA TYR A 157 -2.09 -23.32 1.76
C TYR A 157 -3.19 -24.16 2.43
N LYS A 158 -4.46 -24.05 1.99
CA LYS A 158 -5.56 -24.91 2.50
C LYS A 158 -5.36 -26.37 2.10
N GLN A 159 -5.09 -26.62 0.81
CA GLN A 159 -4.85 -27.96 0.29
C GLN A 159 -3.55 -28.55 0.85
N LEU A 160 -2.50 -27.74 0.98
CA LEU A 160 -1.24 -28.17 1.59
C LEU A 160 -1.43 -28.59 3.04
N LEU A 161 -2.18 -27.80 3.82
CA LEU A 161 -2.47 -28.14 5.22
C LEU A 161 -3.23 -29.46 5.32
N ALA A 162 -4.29 -29.63 4.51
CA ALA A 162 -5.05 -30.87 4.48
C ALA A 162 -4.20 -32.10 4.08
N LYS A 163 -3.21 -31.93 3.19
CA LYS A 163 -2.30 -33.02 2.82
C LYS A 163 -1.32 -33.37 3.94
N VAL A 164 -0.77 -32.36 4.62
CA VAL A 164 0.11 -32.57 5.77
C VAL A 164 -0.65 -33.30 6.87
N GLU A 165 -1.84 -32.81 7.24
CA GLU A 165 -2.68 -33.44 8.27
C GLU A 165 -3.08 -34.88 7.89
N LYS A 166 -3.41 -35.15 6.62
CA LYS A 166 -3.67 -36.52 6.15
C LYS A 166 -2.43 -37.42 6.25
N SER A 167 -1.25 -36.89 5.98
CA SER A 167 0.00 -37.68 6.07
C SER A 167 0.35 -37.98 7.52
N GLU A 168 0.20 -36.99 8.42
CA GLU A 168 0.37 -37.16 9.86
C GLU A 168 -0.62 -38.18 10.43
N LYS A 169 -1.88 -38.16 10.00
CA LYS A 169 -2.89 -39.16 10.41
C LYS A 169 -2.49 -40.57 9.99
N LYS A 170 -2.08 -40.76 8.73
CA LYS A 170 -1.60 -42.06 8.24
C LYS A 170 -0.41 -42.59 9.06
N PHE A 171 0.54 -41.72 9.41
CA PHE A 171 1.66 -42.14 10.25
C PHE A 171 1.24 -42.51 11.67
N LYS A 172 0.23 -41.85 12.23
CA LYS A 172 -0.32 -42.19 13.55
C LYS A 172 -1.12 -43.48 13.54
N GLU A 173 -1.92 -43.70 12.50
CA GLU A 173 -2.68 -44.95 12.31
C GLU A 173 -1.71 -46.14 12.19
N LEU A 174 -0.64 -46.00 11.42
CA LEU A 174 0.38 -47.05 11.26
C LEU A 174 1.24 -47.25 12.51
N GLU A 175 1.49 -46.21 13.30
CA GLU A 175 2.25 -46.33 14.55
C GLU A 175 1.50 -47.15 15.61
N ILE A 176 0.16 -47.18 15.54
CA ILE A 176 -0.69 -48.00 16.41
C ILE A 176 -0.68 -49.47 15.97
N THR A 177 -0.63 -49.75 14.66
CA THR A 177 -0.63 -51.12 14.14
C THR A 177 0.78 -51.72 14.13
N ASP A 178 1.73 -51.02 13.50
CA ASP A 178 3.09 -51.48 13.22
C ASP A 178 4.11 -50.33 13.34
N SER A 179 4.72 -50.18 14.52
CA SER A 179 5.69 -49.12 14.80
C SER A 179 6.90 -49.13 13.84
N GLU A 180 7.44 -50.31 13.52
CA GLU A 180 8.62 -50.42 12.63
C GLU A 180 8.31 -50.01 11.18
N ALA A 181 7.12 -50.37 10.68
CA ALA A 181 6.67 -49.97 9.35
C ALA A 181 6.43 -48.44 9.28
N ALA A 182 5.89 -47.85 10.34
CA ALA A 182 5.69 -46.40 10.44
C ALA A 182 7.03 -45.65 10.38
N ASP A 183 8.07 -46.13 11.06
CA ASP A 183 9.38 -45.48 11.06
C ASP A 183 10.11 -45.61 9.72
N LYS A 184 10.02 -46.77 9.05
CA LYS A 184 10.50 -46.93 7.66
C LYS A 184 9.82 -45.94 6.72
N MET A 185 8.48 -45.83 6.77
CA MET A 185 7.74 -44.87 5.94
C MET A 185 8.06 -43.41 6.25
N ARG A 186 8.28 -43.06 7.53
CA ARG A 186 8.72 -41.72 7.94
C ARG A 186 10.12 -41.41 7.40
N SER A 187 11.04 -42.37 7.47
CA SER A 187 12.40 -42.23 6.93
C SER A 187 12.38 -42.02 5.42
N ASP A 188 11.64 -42.85 4.69
CA ASP A 188 11.47 -42.73 3.24
C ASP A 188 10.87 -41.38 2.84
N ALA A 189 9.86 -40.91 3.58
CA ALA A 189 9.26 -39.60 3.34
C ALA A 189 10.26 -38.46 3.57
N LYS A 190 11.08 -38.54 4.63
CA LYS A 190 12.16 -37.58 4.91
C LYS A 190 13.23 -37.59 3.80
N MET A 191 13.65 -38.77 3.34
CA MET A 191 14.62 -38.90 2.25
C MET A 191 14.08 -38.34 0.93
N LYS A 192 12.83 -38.68 0.57
CA LYS A 192 12.14 -38.11 -0.60
C LYS A 192 12.07 -36.58 -0.52
N ALA A 193 11.74 -36.03 0.65
CA ALA A 193 11.71 -34.60 0.86
C ALA A 193 13.11 -33.96 0.76
N ALA A 194 14.17 -34.64 1.22
CA ALA A 194 15.54 -34.17 1.08
C ALA A 194 15.98 -34.14 -0.40
N LEU A 195 15.70 -35.20 -1.15
CA LEU A 195 15.97 -35.28 -2.59
C LEU A 195 15.21 -34.20 -3.37
N ASP A 196 13.92 -34.03 -3.12
CA ASP A 196 13.13 -32.99 -3.79
C ASP A 196 13.63 -31.57 -3.45
N LYS A 197 14.10 -31.33 -2.22
CA LYS A 197 14.75 -30.07 -1.83
C LYS A 197 16.07 -29.87 -2.57
N ALA A 198 16.88 -30.92 -2.72
CA ALA A 198 18.13 -30.89 -3.49
C ALA A 198 17.87 -30.62 -4.98
N MET A 199 16.76 -31.17 -5.53
CA MET A 199 16.26 -30.84 -6.88
C MET A 199 15.70 -29.41 -7.00
N GLY A 200 15.70 -28.62 -5.92
CA GLY A 200 15.22 -27.23 -5.91
C GLY A 200 13.71 -27.07 -5.75
N LYS A 201 12.95 -28.15 -5.48
CA LYS A 201 11.52 -28.06 -5.20
C LYS A 201 11.31 -27.46 -3.81
N LYS A 202 10.49 -26.39 -3.74
CA LYS A 202 10.15 -25.71 -2.48
C LYS A 202 9.04 -26.46 -1.74
N ILE A 203 9.44 -27.48 -1.01
CA ILE A 203 8.57 -28.31 -0.19
C ILE A 203 8.10 -27.54 1.06
N LYS A 204 6.81 -27.64 1.40
CA LYS A 204 6.15 -26.89 2.48
C LYS A 204 5.36 -27.82 3.40
N ASP A 205 6.07 -28.49 4.30
CA ASP A 205 5.49 -29.55 5.13
C ASP A 205 5.10 -29.08 6.52
N ASN A 206 5.55 -27.89 6.95
CA ASN A 206 5.33 -27.42 8.32
C ASN A 206 3.88 -26.89 8.50
N PRO A 207 3.03 -27.54 9.33
CA PRO A 207 1.62 -27.17 9.49
C PRO A 207 1.46 -25.78 10.13
N GLN A 208 2.32 -25.43 11.09
CA GLN A 208 2.30 -24.13 11.76
C GLN A 208 2.57 -22.97 10.79
N LEU A 209 3.51 -23.15 9.85
CA LEU A 209 3.82 -22.14 8.84
C LEU A 209 2.69 -22.02 7.81
N LEU A 210 2.05 -23.13 7.44
CA LEU A 210 0.88 -23.14 6.55
C LEU A 210 -0.31 -22.40 7.19
N LYS A 211 -0.60 -22.63 8.47
CA LYS A 211 -1.63 -21.89 9.24
C LYS A 211 -1.31 -20.39 9.31
N LYS A 212 -0.06 -20.02 9.61
CA LYS A 212 0.38 -18.60 9.58
C LYS A 212 0.22 -17.98 8.19
N ALA A 213 0.54 -18.72 7.13
CA ALA A 213 0.40 -18.25 5.75
C ALA A 213 -1.07 -18.05 5.34
N LEU A 214 -1.99 -18.89 5.83
CA LEU A 214 -3.43 -18.71 5.67
C LEU A 214 -3.90 -17.42 6.34
N LYS A 215 -3.55 -17.21 7.61
CA LYS A 215 -3.88 -15.97 8.34
C LYS A 215 -3.37 -14.73 7.62
N ARG A 216 -2.14 -14.76 7.06
CA ARG A 216 -1.59 -13.65 6.26
C ARG A 216 -2.41 -13.40 4.99
N LYS A 217 -2.84 -14.45 4.29
CA LYS A 217 -3.71 -14.32 3.10
C LYS A 217 -5.06 -13.72 3.45
N GLU A 218 -5.67 -14.15 4.55
CA GLU A 218 -6.96 -13.63 5.03
C GLU A 218 -6.83 -12.16 5.40
N LYS A 219 -5.80 -11.77 6.18
CA LYS A 219 -5.51 -10.37 6.48
C LYS A 219 -5.35 -9.53 5.21
N LEU A 220 -4.65 -10.04 4.20
CA LEU A 220 -4.48 -9.35 2.92
C LEU A 220 -5.80 -9.18 2.17
N LYS A 221 -6.66 -10.21 2.17
CA LYS A 221 -8.01 -10.12 1.59
C LYS A 221 -8.86 -9.08 2.32
N MET A 222 -8.84 -9.06 3.65
CA MET A 222 -9.56 -8.07 4.44
C MET A 222 -9.07 -6.64 4.16
N LYS A 223 -7.76 -6.43 4.08
CA LYS A 223 -7.19 -5.11 3.69
C LYS A 223 -7.67 -4.68 2.32
N ARG A 224 -7.66 -5.58 1.34
CA ARG A 224 -8.16 -5.29 -0.02
C ARG A 224 -9.65 -4.96 0.01
N LYS A 225 -10.46 -5.75 0.72
CA LYS A 225 -11.90 -5.52 0.87
C LYS A 225 -12.17 -4.11 1.43
N LYS A 226 -11.53 -3.76 2.55
CA LYS A 226 -11.65 -2.43 3.17
C LYS A 226 -11.28 -1.29 2.22
N VAL A 227 -10.18 -1.43 1.47
CA VAL A 227 -9.75 -0.41 0.51
C VAL A 227 -10.76 -0.25 -0.64
N TRP A 228 -11.41 -1.33 -1.06
CA TRP A 228 -12.45 -1.27 -2.08
C TRP A 228 -13.74 -0.65 -1.55
N GLU A 229 -14.19 -1.07 -0.37
CA GLU A 229 -15.34 -0.47 0.32
C GLU A 229 -15.14 1.04 0.56
N GLU A 230 -13.92 1.46 0.95
CA GLU A 230 -13.59 2.89 1.11
C GLU A 230 -13.62 3.65 -0.22
N ARG A 231 -13.17 3.04 -1.31
CA ARG A 231 -13.25 3.64 -2.65
C ARG A 231 -14.69 3.82 -3.09
N GLU A 232 -15.52 2.81 -2.91
CA GLU A 232 -16.96 2.86 -3.23
C GLU A 232 -17.65 3.98 -2.45
N LYS A 233 -17.46 4.01 -1.12
CA LYS A 233 -17.99 5.09 -0.27
C LYS A 233 -17.51 6.48 -0.69
N ASN A 234 -16.25 6.62 -1.12
CA ASN A 234 -15.73 7.91 -1.59
C ASN A 234 -16.35 8.32 -2.93
N VAL A 235 -16.62 7.36 -3.82
CA VAL A 235 -17.32 7.63 -5.09
C VAL A 235 -18.74 8.08 -4.82
N GLU A 236 -19.47 7.37 -3.95
CA GLU A 236 -20.83 7.71 -3.53
C GLU A 236 -20.89 9.11 -2.91
N LYS A 237 -20.05 9.40 -1.91
CA LYS A 237 -19.95 10.74 -1.31
C LYS A 237 -19.66 11.84 -2.33
N LYS A 238 -18.82 11.57 -3.33
CA LYS A 238 -18.54 12.55 -4.40
C LYS A 238 -19.75 12.75 -5.31
N GLN A 239 -20.51 11.71 -5.59
CA GLN A 239 -21.75 11.81 -6.37
C GLN A 239 -22.80 12.62 -5.60
N GLU A 240 -23.03 12.27 -4.33
CA GLU A 240 -23.94 13.00 -3.43
C GLU A 240 -23.55 14.47 -3.29
N ALA A 241 -22.28 14.78 -3.04
CA ALA A 241 -21.81 16.16 -2.91
C ALA A 241 -22.03 16.98 -4.19
N LYS A 242 -21.85 16.35 -5.37
CA LYS A 242 -22.13 17.00 -6.66
C LYS A 242 -23.62 17.25 -6.84
N GLN A 243 -24.47 16.28 -6.49
CA GLN A 243 -25.91 16.43 -6.58
C GLN A 243 -26.43 17.49 -5.60
N ALA A 244 -25.99 17.46 -4.35
CA ALA A 244 -26.32 18.48 -3.34
C ALA A 244 -25.91 19.89 -3.80
N LYS A 245 -24.72 20.03 -4.40
CA LYS A 245 -24.29 21.32 -4.99
C LYS A 245 -25.19 21.76 -6.13
N ARG A 246 -25.62 20.84 -6.99
CA ARG A 246 -26.55 21.11 -8.10
C ARG A 246 -27.91 21.58 -7.56
N VAL A 247 -28.48 20.87 -6.60
CA VAL A 247 -29.77 21.21 -5.96
C VAL A 247 -29.69 22.61 -5.34
N ARG A 248 -28.68 22.86 -4.51
CA ARG A 248 -28.47 24.19 -3.89
C ARG A 248 -28.32 25.32 -4.91
N ASN A 249 -27.63 25.07 -6.03
CA ASN A 249 -27.50 26.07 -7.09
C ASN A 249 -28.81 26.33 -7.84
N ILE A 250 -29.64 25.29 -8.03
CA ILE A 250 -30.97 25.42 -8.64
C ILE A 250 -31.90 26.21 -7.71
N GLU A 251 -31.91 25.91 -6.41
CA GLU A 251 -32.68 26.65 -5.40
C GLU A 251 -32.29 28.13 -5.38
N LYS A 252 -30.98 28.43 -5.29
CA LYS A 252 -30.48 29.80 -5.36
C LYS A 252 -30.92 30.54 -6.63
N ARG A 253 -30.97 29.85 -7.78
CA ARG A 253 -31.48 30.44 -9.03
C ARG A 253 -32.98 30.72 -8.95
N LYS A 254 -33.78 29.79 -8.41
CA LYS A 254 -35.22 29.98 -8.19
C LYS A 254 -35.48 31.16 -7.26
N ASP A 255 -34.75 31.26 -6.15
CA ASP A 255 -34.90 32.35 -5.18
C ASP A 255 -34.45 33.70 -5.75
N LYS A 256 -33.36 33.73 -6.54
CA LYS A 256 -32.95 34.94 -7.26
C LYS A 256 -34.02 35.41 -8.24
N VAL A 257 -34.67 34.49 -8.97
CA VAL A 257 -35.78 34.83 -9.88
C VAL A 257 -36.97 35.37 -9.08
N LYS A 258 -37.38 34.70 -7.99
CA LYS A 258 -38.48 35.17 -7.13
C LYS A 258 -38.21 36.56 -6.54
N THR A 259 -37.03 36.76 -5.96
CA THR A 259 -36.63 38.06 -5.37
C THR A 259 -36.52 39.16 -6.42
N SER A 260 -35.99 38.88 -7.61
CA SER A 260 -35.96 39.85 -8.72
C SER A 260 -37.35 40.25 -9.21
N LYS A 261 -38.29 39.29 -9.29
CA LYS A 261 -39.69 39.55 -9.66
C LYS A 261 -40.38 40.42 -8.61
N SER A 262 -40.24 40.08 -7.32
CA SER A 262 -40.76 40.87 -6.21
C SER A 262 -40.21 42.31 -6.23
N LYS A 263 -38.88 42.49 -6.33
CA LYS A 263 -38.24 43.81 -6.43
C LYS A 263 -38.76 44.63 -7.63
N ARG A 264 -38.97 43.99 -8.78
CA ARG A 264 -39.50 44.66 -9.98
C ARG A 264 -40.97 45.08 -9.81
N SER A 265 -41.77 44.30 -9.10
CA SER A 265 -43.16 44.65 -8.79
C SER A 265 -43.25 45.80 -7.79
N ILE A 266 -42.40 45.80 -6.75
CA ILE A 266 -42.29 46.92 -5.78
C ILE A 266 -41.88 48.21 -6.51
N LYS A 267 -40.85 48.17 -7.38
CA LYS A 267 -40.40 49.34 -8.15
C LYS A 267 -41.49 49.90 -9.08
N ARG A 268 -42.43 49.06 -9.53
CA ARG A 268 -43.57 49.45 -10.38
C ARG A 268 -44.82 49.86 -9.59
N GLY A 269 -44.75 49.91 -8.25
CA GLY A 269 -45.87 50.26 -7.39
C GLY A 269 -46.98 49.20 -7.32
N LYS A 270 -46.74 47.98 -7.81
CA LYS A 270 -47.75 46.90 -7.79
C LYS A 270 -47.88 46.19 -6.44
N ILE A 271 -46.88 46.34 -5.56
CA ILE A 271 -46.81 45.69 -4.24
C ILE A 271 -46.13 46.67 -3.27
N LEU A 272 -46.66 46.82 -2.06
CA LEU A 272 -46.08 47.67 -1.02
C LEU A 272 -44.81 47.01 -0.41
N PRO A 273 -43.71 47.77 -0.24
CA PRO A 273 -42.51 47.25 0.40
C PRO A 273 -42.81 46.83 1.85
N GLY A 274 -42.67 45.52 2.15
CA GLY A 274 -42.95 44.94 3.46
C GLY A 274 -44.08 43.89 3.51
N MET A 275 -44.81 43.67 2.40
CA MET A 275 -45.97 42.77 2.35
C MET A 275 -45.70 41.36 1.76
N LEU A 276 -44.47 40.85 1.85
CA LEU A 276 -44.04 39.53 1.33
C LEU A 276 -43.11 38.80 2.30
#